data_AF-A0A1F5DB67-F1
#
_entry.id   AF-A0A1F5DB67-F1
#
_cell.length_a   1.000
_cell.length_b   1.000
_cell.length_c   1.000
_cell.angle_alpha   90.00
_cell.angle_beta   90.00
_cell.angle_gamma   90.00
#
_symmetry.space_group_name_H-M   'P 1'
#
loop_
_entity.id
_entity.type
_entity.pdbx_description
1 polymer ?
#
loop_
_entity_poly.entity_id
_entity_poly.type
_entity_poly.pdbx_seq_one_letter_code
_entity_poly.pdbx_strand_id
1 'polypeptide(L)'
;MVSEASPPDVKDYYYADGDPLFQRTTVQAFRDAGVDASSIGELLEKGFYFTTAVKCGKTGYGVKTGTIKECSLLLERELDAFPNLKVLLLMGDVAIKALNYISKRKTGRNVVPPGSTYKIRGSKYFLGDVRVFPSYLQAGPSFFIEQSKRRMIAEDIREAMRILGA
;
A
#
# COMPACT_ATOMS: atom_id res chain seq x y z
N MET A 1 1.89 0.74 4.70
CA MET A 1 1.04 0.38 3.54
C MET A 1 1.14 1.51 2.52
N VAL A 2 1.42 1.18 1.26
CA VAL A 2 1.60 2.14 0.17
C VAL A 2 0.53 1.91 -0.89
N SER A 3 -0.33 2.88 -1.13
CA SER A 3 -1.37 2.84 -2.17
C SER A 3 -0.99 3.59 -3.44
N GLU A 4 -1.79 3.46 -4.49
CA GLU A 4 -1.51 3.99 -5.83
C GLU A 4 -1.14 5.48 -5.86
N ALA A 5 -2.08 6.34 -5.49
CA ALA A 5 -1.95 7.79 -5.57
C ALA A 5 -2.81 8.46 -4.51
N SER A 6 -2.51 9.72 -4.19
CA SER A 6 -3.41 10.55 -3.40
C SER A 6 -4.78 10.67 -4.10
N PRO A 7 -5.87 10.86 -3.34
CA PRO A 7 -7.19 11.08 -3.94
C PRO A 7 -7.23 12.40 -4.70
N PRO A 8 -8.09 12.54 -5.73
CA PRO A 8 -8.33 13.82 -6.40
C PRO A 8 -8.84 14.90 -5.45
N ASP A 9 -9.71 14.55 -4.51
CA ASP A 9 -10.14 15.41 -3.41
C ASP A 9 -9.30 15.10 -2.16
N VAL A 10 -8.59 16.11 -1.63
CA VAL A 10 -7.79 15.98 -0.41
C VAL A 10 -8.62 15.54 0.80
N LYS A 11 -9.93 15.84 0.82
CA LYS A 11 -10.85 15.44 1.89
C LYS A 11 -11.08 13.93 1.96
N ASP A 12 -10.70 13.18 0.92
CA ASP A 12 -10.77 11.73 0.91
C ASP A 12 -9.49 11.04 1.40
N TYR A 13 -8.46 11.81 1.78
CA TYR A 13 -7.17 11.24 2.18
C TYR A 13 -7.21 10.55 3.54
N TYR A 14 -6.25 9.67 3.83
CA TYR A 14 -6.22 8.84 5.05
C TYR A 14 -6.40 9.61 6.35
N TYR A 15 -5.81 10.80 6.41
CA TYR A 15 -5.70 11.61 7.62
C TYR A 15 -6.57 12.88 7.53
N ALA A 16 -7.53 12.92 6.61
CA ALA A 16 -8.47 14.03 6.53
C ALA A 16 -9.55 13.92 7.63
N ASP A 17 -10.12 15.06 8.02
CA ASP A 17 -11.19 15.10 9.01
C ASP A 17 -12.51 14.50 8.46
N GLY A 18 -13.33 13.95 9.37
CA GLY A 18 -14.64 13.38 9.05
C GLY A 18 -14.56 11.90 8.68
N ASP A 19 -15.17 11.52 7.57
CA ASP A 19 -15.23 10.13 7.08
C ASP A 19 -14.64 10.01 5.66
N PRO A 20 -13.33 10.25 5.48
CA PRO A 20 -12.65 10.15 4.19
C PRO A 20 -12.75 8.75 3.60
N LEU A 21 -12.91 8.68 2.28
CA LEU A 21 -13.05 7.40 1.60
C LEU A 21 -11.83 6.47 1.77
N PHE A 22 -10.60 7.01 1.79
CA PHE A 22 -9.40 6.18 1.97
C PHE A 22 -9.34 5.58 3.38
N GLN A 23 -9.73 6.34 4.41
CA GLN A 23 -9.88 5.81 5.77
C GLN A 23 -10.94 4.71 5.79
N ARG A 24 -12.16 4.99 5.32
CA ARG A 24 -13.29 4.06 5.40
C ARG A 24 -12.95 2.71 4.76
N THR A 25 -12.41 2.74 3.55
CA THR A 25 -12.05 1.53 2.80
C THR A 25 -10.88 0.78 3.42
N THR A 26 -9.89 1.49 3.97
CA THR A 26 -8.73 0.86 4.61
C THR A 26 -9.08 0.25 5.95
N VAL A 27 -9.81 0.96 6.82
CA VAL A 27 -10.30 0.41 8.09
C VAL A 27 -11.15 -0.83 7.84
N GLN A 28 -12.03 -0.80 6.82
CA GLN A 28 -12.80 -1.98 6.45
C GLN A 28 -11.91 -3.15 6.00
N ALA A 29 -10.88 -2.90 5.18
CA ALA A 29 -9.94 -3.95 4.76
C ALA A 29 -9.20 -4.60 5.94
N PHE A 30 -8.85 -3.82 6.96
CA PHE A 30 -8.25 -4.34 8.19
C PHE A 30 -9.26 -5.14 9.03
N ARG A 31 -10.51 -4.66 9.16
CA ARG A 31 -11.58 -5.42 9.82
C ARG A 31 -11.83 -6.77 9.15
N ASP A 32 -11.85 -6.80 7.82
CA ASP A 32 -11.99 -8.05 7.06
C ASP A 32 -10.81 -9.02 7.29
N ALA A 33 -9.64 -8.48 7.62
CA ALA A 33 -8.46 -9.27 7.98
C ALA A 33 -8.54 -9.85 9.41
N GLY A 34 -9.51 -9.38 10.22
CA GLY A 34 -9.70 -9.76 11.63
C GLY A 34 -9.14 -8.74 12.63
N VAL A 35 -8.83 -7.52 12.18
CA VAL A 35 -8.31 -6.46 13.06
C VAL A 35 -9.45 -5.72 13.71
N ASP A 36 -9.43 -5.65 15.03
CA ASP A 36 -10.27 -4.74 15.77
C ASP A 36 -9.69 -3.32 15.69
N ALA A 37 -10.23 -2.55 14.74
CA ALA A 37 -9.89 -1.14 14.54
C ALA A 37 -11.12 -0.37 14.04
N SER A 38 -11.30 0.87 14.51
CA SER A 38 -12.40 1.75 14.12
C SER A 38 -11.99 2.99 13.34
N SER A 39 -10.70 3.32 13.33
CA SER A 39 -10.15 4.50 12.68
C SER A 39 -8.74 4.26 12.12
N ILE A 40 -8.26 5.16 11.26
CA ILE A 40 -6.85 5.17 10.86
C ILE A 40 -5.95 5.41 12.08
N GLY A 41 -6.38 6.23 13.04
CA GLY A 41 -5.65 6.49 14.29
C GLY A 41 -5.34 5.22 15.07
N GLU A 42 -6.33 4.35 15.28
CA GLU A 42 -6.12 3.06 15.95
C GLU A 42 -5.18 2.13 15.15
N LEU A 43 -5.19 2.20 13.82
CA LEU A 43 -4.25 1.44 12.99
C LEU A 43 -2.81 2.00 13.11
N LEU A 44 -2.65 3.32 13.24
CA LEU A 44 -1.35 3.93 13.56
C LEU A 44 -0.82 3.46 14.91
N GLU A 45 -1.66 3.40 15.94
CA GLU A 45 -1.30 2.89 17.27
C GLU A 45 -0.87 1.42 17.25
N LYS A 46 -1.44 0.63 16.32
CA LYS A 46 -1.02 -0.76 16.05
C LYS A 46 0.23 -0.87 15.16
N GLY A 47 0.87 0.26 14.85
CA GLY A 47 2.14 0.31 14.10
C GLY A 47 2.00 0.34 12.57
N PHE A 48 0.80 0.55 12.04
CA PHE A 48 0.59 0.69 10.59
C PHE A 48 0.67 2.15 10.17
N TYR A 49 1.52 2.45 9.19
CA TYR A 49 1.57 3.75 8.53
C TYR A 49 0.97 3.68 7.12
N PHE A 50 0.21 4.71 6.72
CA PHE A 50 -0.46 4.78 5.41
C PHE A 50 0.08 5.92 4.57
N THR A 51 0.45 5.60 3.33
CA THR A 51 0.93 6.59 2.37
C THR A 51 0.60 6.18 0.94
N THR A 52 0.95 7.02 -0.02
CA THR A 52 0.72 6.82 -1.46
C THR A 52 2.04 6.83 -2.22
N ALA A 53 2.13 6.03 -3.28
CA ALA A 53 3.30 6.01 -4.15
C ALA A 53 3.43 7.30 -4.96
N VAL A 54 2.29 7.91 -5.32
CA VAL A 54 2.20 9.18 -6.05
C VAL A 54 1.50 10.19 -5.15
N LYS A 55 2.18 11.28 -4.84
CA LYS A 55 1.76 12.22 -3.78
C LYS A 55 0.62 13.17 -4.20
N CYS A 56 0.29 13.19 -5.49
CA CYS A 56 -0.76 14.02 -6.05
C CYS A 56 -1.94 13.18 -6.54
N GLY A 57 -3.12 13.79 -6.57
CA GLY A 57 -4.30 13.23 -7.23
C GLY A 57 -4.02 12.85 -8.68
N LYS A 58 -4.48 11.67 -9.11
CA LYS A 58 -4.41 11.32 -10.53
C LYS A 58 -5.42 12.15 -11.34
N THR A 59 -4.99 12.66 -12.49
CA THR A 59 -5.81 13.49 -13.38
C THR A 59 -6.42 12.72 -14.56
N GLY A 60 -6.10 11.43 -14.68
CA GLY A 60 -6.62 10.55 -15.72
C GLY A 60 -6.78 9.12 -15.21
N TYR A 61 -7.08 8.20 -16.12
CA TYR A 61 -7.40 6.81 -15.77
C TYR A 61 -6.30 6.11 -14.96
N GLY A 62 -5.03 6.32 -15.34
CA GLY A 62 -3.86 5.76 -14.67
C GLY A 62 -2.73 6.78 -14.48
N VAL A 63 -1.67 6.36 -13.80
CA VAL A 63 -0.48 7.19 -13.55
C VAL A 63 0.61 6.89 -14.58
N LYS A 64 1.16 7.94 -15.20
CA LYS A 64 2.28 7.81 -16.14
C LYS A 64 3.52 7.23 -15.44
N THR A 65 4.23 6.34 -16.13
CA THR A 65 5.45 5.70 -15.62
C THR A 65 6.50 6.70 -15.13
N GLY A 66 6.69 7.83 -15.85
CA GLY A 66 7.61 8.89 -15.43
C GLY A 66 7.21 9.49 -14.07
N THR A 67 5.93 9.79 -13.86
CA THR A 67 5.41 10.29 -12.58
C THR A 67 5.65 9.31 -11.43
N ILE A 68 5.45 8.00 -11.67
CA ILE A 68 5.73 6.96 -10.67
C ILE A 68 7.22 6.96 -10.32
N LYS A 69 8.09 7.07 -11.33
CA LYS A 69 9.55 7.11 -11.13
C LYS A 69 9.96 8.34 -10.29
N GLU A 70 9.46 9.52 -10.61
CA GLU A 70 9.78 10.75 -9.85
C GLU A 70 9.24 10.69 -8.43
N CYS A 71 7.96 10.33 -8.24
CA CYS A 71 7.37 10.22 -6.90
C CYS A 71 8.01 9.10 -6.07
N SER A 72 8.62 8.08 -6.69
CA SER A 72 9.36 7.05 -5.97
C SER A 72 10.57 7.61 -5.21
N LEU A 73 11.11 8.78 -5.58
CA LEU A 73 12.18 9.45 -4.84
C LEU A 73 11.65 10.04 -3.52
N LEU A 74 10.41 10.55 -3.53
CA LEU A 74 9.74 11.05 -2.34
C LEU A 74 9.34 9.90 -1.42
N LEU A 75 8.77 8.83 -1.99
CA LEU A 75 8.44 7.62 -1.24
C LEU A 75 9.69 6.99 -0.61
N GLU A 76 10.83 6.97 -1.31
CA GLU A 76 12.09 6.47 -0.74
C GLU A 76 12.51 7.23 0.52
N ARG A 77 12.52 8.57 0.44
CA ARG A 77 12.86 9.44 1.59
C ARG A 77 11.90 9.25 2.76
N GLU A 78 10.62 9.05 2.47
CA GLU A 78 9.61 8.75 3.50
C GLU A 78 9.85 7.39 4.15
N LEU A 79 10.15 6.34 3.37
CA LEU A 79 10.45 5.02 3.91
C LEU A 79 11.73 5.00 4.75
N ASP A 80 12.73 5.81 4.41
CA ASP A 80 13.97 5.95 5.18
C ASP A 80 13.72 6.54 6.58
N ALA A 81 12.58 7.20 6.83
CA ALA A 81 12.17 7.68 8.16
C ALA A 81 11.69 6.56 9.10
N PHE A 82 11.55 5.32 8.62
CA PHE A 82 11.08 4.17 9.39
C PHE A 82 12.19 3.11 9.58
N PRO A 83 13.15 3.32 10.50
CA PRO A 83 14.28 2.40 10.69
C PRO A 83 13.87 1.00 11.17
N ASN A 84 12.69 0.87 11.77
CA ASN A 84 12.14 -0.40 12.28
C ASN A 84 11.09 -1.02 11.34
N LEU A 85 11.04 -0.58 10.07
CA LEU A 85 10.10 -1.10 9.09
C LEU A 85 10.31 -2.59 8.87
N LYS A 86 9.30 -3.41 9.18
CA LYS A 86 9.34 -4.88 8.97
C LYS A 86 8.55 -5.34 7.76
N VAL A 87 7.48 -4.62 7.40
CA VAL A 87 6.53 -5.05 6.37
C VAL A 87 6.12 -3.89 5.46
N LEU A 88 6.12 -4.14 4.15
CA LEU A 88 5.58 -3.27 3.12
C LEU A 88 4.43 -3.94 2.37
N LEU A 89 3.22 -3.43 2.58
CA LEU A 89 2.04 -3.75 1.78
C LEU A 89 1.97 -2.78 0.58
N LEU A 90 2.10 -3.30 -0.64
CA LEU A 90 2.08 -2.54 -1.90
C LEU A 90 0.74 -2.73 -2.60
N MET A 91 -0.12 -1.72 -2.50
CA MET A 91 -1.52 -1.81 -2.85
C MET A 91 -1.75 -1.28 -4.27
N GLY A 92 -1.69 -2.19 -5.24
CA GLY A 92 -1.84 -1.91 -6.67
C GLY A 92 -0.52 -1.77 -7.44
N ASP A 93 -0.61 -1.85 -8.76
CA ASP A 93 0.55 -1.93 -9.66
C ASP A 93 1.45 -0.69 -9.58
N VAL A 94 0.87 0.48 -9.31
CA VAL A 94 1.63 1.73 -9.13
C VAL A 94 2.54 1.65 -7.89
N ALA A 95 2.03 1.13 -6.77
CA ALA A 95 2.83 0.95 -5.55
C ALA A 95 3.93 -0.09 -5.74
N ILE A 96 3.61 -1.20 -6.41
CA ILE A 96 4.59 -2.25 -6.77
C ILE A 96 5.72 -1.67 -7.63
N LYS A 97 5.35 -0.89 -8.65
CA LYS A 97 6.30 -0.26 -9.56
C LYS A 97 7.16 0.80 -8.87
N ALA A 98 6.57 1.61 -7.97
CA ALA A 98 7.31 2.59 -7.19
C ALA A 98 8.37 1.91 -6.31
N LEU A 99 8.02 0.84 -5.59
CA LEU A 99 9.00 0.11 -4.78
C LEU A 99 10.08 -0.54 -5.67
N ASN A 100 9.74 -1.05 -6.85
CA ASN A 100 10.73 -1.57 -7.77
C ASN A 100 11.73 -0.49 -8.25
N TYR A 101 11.30 0.77 -8.43
CA TYR A 101 12.24 1.86 -8.72
C TYR A 101 13.20 2.11 -7.55
N ILE A 102 12.69 2.09 -6.31
CA ILE A 102 13.50 2.20 -5.09
C ILE A 102 14.50 1.03 -5.02
N SER A 103 14.01 -0.20 -5.15
CA SER A 103 14.83 -1.42 -5.15
C SER A 103 15.92 -1.39 -6.20
N LYS A 104 15.62 -0.94 -7.43
CA LYS A 104 16.63 -0.81 -8.49
C LYS A 104 17.72 0.19 -8.14
N ARG A 105 17.39 1.32 -7.50
CA ARG A 105 18.40 2.28 -7.05
C ARG A 105 19.28 1.71 -5.94
N LYS A 106 18.68 1.01 -4.97
CA LYS A 106 19.40 0.44 -3.81
C LYS A 106 20.19 -0.83 -4.14
N THR A 107 19.72 -1.66 -5.08
CA THR A 107 20.21 -3.04 -5.28
C THR A 107 20.46 -3.43 -6.74
N GLY A 108 20.15 -2.56 -7.71
CA GLY A 108 20.25 -2.87 -9.14
C GLY A 108 19.14 -3.76 -9.71
N ARG A 109 18.25 -4.31 -8.88
CA ARG A 109 17.20 -5.25 -9.30
C ARG A 109 15.81 -4.91 -8.78
N ASN A 110 14.79 -5.47 -9.44
CA ASN A 110 13.41 -5.44 -8.92
C ASN A 110 13.28 -6.36 -7.71
N VAL A 111 12.45 -5.95 -6.75
CA VAL A 111 12.06 -6.79 -5.61
C VAL A 111 10.85 -7.67 -5.95
N VAL A 112 9.90 -7.13 -6.73
CA VAL A 112 8.73 -7.86 -7.22
C VAL A 112 8.84 -8.02 -8.73
N PRO A 113 8.80 -9.24 -9.29
CA PRO A 113 8.87 -9.47 -10.73
C PRO A 113 7.60 -8.97 -11.44
N PRO A 114 7.66 -8.70 -12.75
CA PRO A 114 6.46 -8.38 -13.52
C PRO A 114 5.50 -9.58 -13.55
N GLY A 115 4.21 -9.31 -13.41
CA GLY A 115 3.17 -10.33 -13.45
C GLY A 115 1.83 -9.80 -12.96
N SER A 116 0.76 -10.55 -13.19
CA SER A 116 -0.57 -10.23 -12.66
C SER A 116 -0.57 -10.36 -11.14
N THR A 117 -1.22 -9.42 -10.44
CA THR A 117 -1.24 -9.34 -8.96
C THR A 117 -1.59 -10.67 -8.29
N TYR A 118 -2.59 -11.40 -8.82
CA TYR A 118 -3.00 -12.70 -8.27
C TYR A 118 -1.89 -13.76 -8.28
N LYS A 119 -0.95 -13.72 -9.24
CA LYS A 119 0.18 -14.66 -9.32
C LYS A 119 1.29 -14.26 -8.37
N ILE A 120 1.64 -12.97 -8.37
CA ILE A 120 2.80 -12.47 -7.61
C ILE A 120 2.52 -12.41 -6.11
N ARG A 121 1.27 -12.16 -5.67
CA ARG A 121 0.94 -12.05 -4.24
C ARG A 121 1.22 -13.31 -3.42
N GLY A 122 1.20 -14.49 -4.05
CA GLY A 122 1.46 -15.77 -3.39
C GLY A 122 2.93 -16.03 -3.04
N SER A 123 3.85 -15.17 -3.50
CA SER A 123 5.29 -15.34 -3.29
C SER A 123 5.82 -14.49 -2.13
N LYS A 124 6.99 -14.89 -1.62
CA LYS A 124 7.71 -14.15 -0.57
C LYS A 124 8.81 -13.29 -1.19
N TYR A 125 8.65 -11.98 -1.08
CA TYR A 125 9.62 -10.97 -1.52
C TYR A 125 10.16 -10.20 -0.32
N PHE A 126 11.40 -9.72 -0.47
CA PHE A 126 12.13 -9.01 0.57
C PHE A 126 12.96 -7.88 -0.05
N LEU A 127 12.96 -6.71 0.62
CA LEU A 127 13.87 -5.61 0.35
C LEU A 127 14.77 -5.44 1.58
N GLY A 128 15.98 -5.99 1.52
CA GLY A 128 16.76 -6.23 2.74
C GLY A 128 15.98 -7.20 3.64
N ASP A 129 15.82 -6.84 4.92
CA ASP A 129 15.05 -7.63 5.89
C ASP A 129 13.54 -7.28 5.90
N VAL A 130 13.10 -6.32 5.09
CA VAL A 130 11.70 -5.90 5.02
C VAL A 130 10.90 -6.86 4.15
N ARG A 131 9.86 -7.49 4.71
CA ARG A 131 8.93 -8.35 3.96
C ARG A 131 8.02 -7.50 3.05
N VAL A 132 7.94 -7.85 1.77
CA VAL A 132 7.17 -7.11 0.75
C VAL A 132 5.97 -7.90 0.21
N PHE A 133 4.77 -7.36 0.37
CA PHE A 133 3.50 -7.95 -0.09
C PHE A 133 2.91 -7.14 -1.25
N PRO A 134 3.00 -7.60 -2.51
CA PRO A 134 2.18 -7.05 -3.58
C PRO A 134 0.73 -7.48 -3.40
N SER A 135 -0.20 -6.52 -3.45
CA SER A 135 -1.63 -6.76 -3.26
C SER A 135 -2.48 -5.85 -4.15
N TYR A 136 -3.80 -6.00 -4.08
CA TYR A 136 -4.76 -5.15 -4.77
C TYR A 136 -4.96 -3.81 -4.05
N LEU A 137 -5.37 -2.79 -4.80
CA LEU A 137 -5.67 -1.48 -4.23
C LEU A 137 -6.91 -1.55 -3.32
N GLN A 138 -6.71 -1.17 -2.06
CA GLN A 138 -7.77 -1.07 -1.06
C GLN A 138 -8.36 0.35 -0.96
N ALA A 139 -7.59 1.38 -1.32
CA ALA A 139 -7.99 2.78 -1.14
C ALA A 139 -8.85 3.27 -2.31
N GLY A 140 -10.11 3.62 -2.03
CA GLY A 140 -11.02 4.24 -2.99
C GLY A 140 -12.17 3.34 -3.46
N PRO A 141 -12.99 3.82 -4.42
CA PRO A 141 -14.26 3.19 -4.78
C PRO A 141 -14.14 1.75 -5.31
N SER A 142 -13.00 1.41 -5.93
CA SER A 142 -12.75 0.08 -6.49
C SER A 142 -12.80 -1.04 -5.46
N PHE A 143 -12.59 -0.72 -4.18
CA PHE A 143 -12.66 -1.67 -3.08
C PHE A 143 -14.02 -2.38 -2.96
N PHE A 144 -15.10 -1.72 -3.38
CA PHE A 144 -16.46 -2.24 -3.28
C PHE A 144 -16.93 -3.04 -4.50
N ILE A 145 -16.11 -3.14 -5.55
CA ILE A 145 -16.53 -3.75 -6.83
C ILE A 145 -16.34 -5.27 -6.81
N GLU A 146 -15.13 -5.75 -6.49
CA GLU A 146 -14.77 -7.17 -6.61
C GLU A 146 -14.52 -7.82 -5.25
N GLN A 147 -15.48 -8.61 -4.77
CA GLN A 147 -15.39 -9.30 -3.48
C GLN A 147 -14.17 -10.24 -3.38
N SER A 148 -13.76 -10.86 -4.48
CA SER A 148 -12.57 -11.71 -4.53
C SER A 148 -11.29 -10.93 -4.20
N LYS A 149 -11.12 -9.73 -4.76
CA LYS A 149 -9.98 -8.84 -4.47
C LYS A 149 -9.99 -8.37 -3.02
N ARG A 150 -11.17 -8.03 -2.48
CA ARG A 150 -11.34 -7.66 -1.07
C ARG A 150 -10.90 -8.78 -0.11
N ARG A 151 -11.26 -10.04 -0.40
CA ARG A 151 -10.78 -11.20 0.38
C ARG A 151 -9.26 -11.35 0.29
N MET A 152 -8.67 -11.20 -0.90
CA MET A 152 -7.22 -11.29 -1.08
C MET A 152 -6.47 -10.17 -0.33
N ILE A 153 -7.00 -8.95 -0.33
CA ILE A 153 -6.45 -7.85 0.48
C ILE A 153 -6.45 -8.22 1.97
N ALA A 154 -7.56 -8.77 2.47
CA ALA A 154 -7.66 -9.20 3.87
C ALA A 154 -6.67 -10.32 4.22
N GLU A 155 -6.45 -11.29 3.32
CA GLU A 155 -5.44 -12.33 3.48
C GLU A 155 -4.02 -11.76 3.56
N ASP A 156 -3.68 -10.80 2.69
CA ASP A 156 -2.36 -10.16 2.67
C ASP A 156 -2.11 -9.35 3.95
N ILE A 157 -3.12 -8.60 4.43
CA ILE A 157 -3.04 -7.87 5.70
C ILE A 157 -2.88 -8.84 6.87
N ARG A 158 -3.64 -9.95 6.88
CA ARG A 158 -3.54 -10.95 7.95
C ARG A 158 -2.15 -11.57 8.05
N GLU A 159 -1.54 -11.87 6.90
CA GLU A 159 -0.18 -12.41 6.89
C GLU A 159 0.86 -11.36 7.31
N ALA A 160 0.68 -10.10 6.92
CA ALA A 160 1.51 -9.00 7.39
C ALA A 160 1.46 -8.86 8.93
N MET A 161 0.28 -8.98 9.54
CA MET A 161 0.11 -8.92 10.99
C MET A 161 0.81 -10.05 11.73
N ARG A 162 0.70 -11.29 11.23
CA ARG A 162 1.41 -12.43 11.83
C ARG A 162 2.91 -12.20 11.95
N ILE A 163 3.50 -11.50 10.98
CA ILE A 163 4.93 -11.14 11.01
C ILE A 163 5.23 -10.06 12.06
N LEU A 164 4.29 -9.15 12.29
CA LEU A 164 4.41 -8.11 13.30
C LEU A 164 4.14 -8.64 14.73
N GLY A 165 3.57 -9.85 14.86
CA GLY A 165 3.12 -10.38 16.14
C GLY A 165 1.88 -9.66 16.68
N ALA A 166 1.10 -9.06 15.78
CA ALA A 166 -0.10 -8.27 16.05
C ALA A 166 -1.38 -9.02 15.66
#